data_AF-A0A534QDH6-F1
#
_entry.id   AF-A0A534QDH6-F1
#
_cell.length_a   1.000
_cell.length_b   1.000
_cell.length_c   1.000
_cell.angle_alpha   90.00
_cell.angle_beta   90.00
_cell.angle_gamma   90.00
#
_symmetry.space_group_name_H-M   'P 1'
#
loop_
_entity.id
_entity.type
_entity.pdbx_description
1 polymer ?
#
loop_
_entity_poly.entity_id
_entity_poly.type
_entity_poly.pdbx_seq_one_letter_code
_entity_poly.pdbx_strand_id
1 'polypeptide(L)'
;PGAVVATIGIFLPGFVLVAATGPLLERWRRRPALRETLDMVNAAVVGVIVAVVLRLVPAATGGPFEAALAAAAGLAVWALGVPGTAVMAAAAGAGLVRSVL
;
A
#
# COMPACT_ATOMS: atom_id res chain seq x y z
N PRO A 1 -11.79 10.63 -24.61
CA PRO A 1 -12.15 11.77 -23.73
C PRO A 1 -12.72 11.38 -22.36
N GLY A 2 -13.50 10.29 -22.24
CA GLY A 2 -14.08 9.86 -20.94
C GLY A 2 -13.07 9.47 -19.86
N ALA A 3 -11.94 8.84 -20.23
CA ALA A 3 -10.90 8.42 -19.29
C ALA A 3 -10.28 9.60 -18.51
N VAL A 4 -10.04 10.73 -19.19
CA VAL A 4 -9.48 11.93 -18.54
C VAL A 4 -10.46 12.52 -17.54
N VAL A 5 -11.73 12.63 -17.92
CA VAL A 5 -12.79 13.14 -17.04
C VAL A 5 -12.99 12.23 -15.82
N ALA A 6 -12.94 10.91 -16.00
CA ALA A 6 -13.03 9.93 -14.91
C ALA A 6 -11.84 10.05 -13.94
N THR A 7 -10.61 10.17 -14.45
CA THR A 7 -9.42 10.36 -13.61
C THR A 7 -9.52 11.65 -12.82
N ILE A 8 -9.91 12.76 -13.45
CA ILE A 8 -10.10 14.02 -12.75
C ILE A 8 -11.21 13.88 -11.69
N GLY A 9 -12.37 13.34 -12.04
CA GLY A 9 -13.49 13.18 -11.11
C GLY A 9 -13.18 12.31 -9.88
N ILE A 10 -12.39 11.25 -10.03
CA ILE A 10 -12.07 10.30 -8.95
C ILE A 10 -10.89 10.82 -8.09
N PHE A 11 -9.84 11.38 -8.70
CA PHE A 11 -8.62 11.74 -7.97
C PHE A 11 -8.60 13.20 -7.48
N LEU A 12 -9.20 14.14 -8.23
CA LEU A 12 -9.20 15.57 -7.89
C LEU A 12 -9.73 15.85 -6.47
N PRO A 13 -10.85 15.27 -5.99
CA PRO A 13 -11.30 15.53 -4.63
C PRO A 13 -10.29 15.10 -3.57
N GLY A 14 -9.64 13.93 -3.73
CA GLY A 14 -8.58 13.48 -2.83
C GLY A 14 -7.37 14.41 -2.83
N PHE A 15 -6.94 14.86 -4.02
CA PHE A 15 -5.84 15.82 -4.15
C PHE A 15 -6.15 17.16 -3.50
N VAL A 16 -7.37 17.67 -3.67
CA VAL A 16 -7.81 18.94 -3.03
C VAL A 16 -7.79 18.81 -1.51
N LEU A 17 -8.30 17.69 -0.97
CA LEU A 17 -8.26 17.44 0.47
C LEU A 17 -6.83 17.37 1.00
N VAL A 18 -5.94 16.63 0.34
CA VAL A 18 -4.52 16.52 0.75
C VAL A 18 -3.81 17.88 0.65
N ALA A 19 -4.05 18.64 -0.42
CA ALA A 19 -3.47 19.96 -0.62
C ALA A 19 -3.93 20.97 0.44
N ALA A 20 -5.19 20.88 0.88
CA ALA A 20 -5.73 21.71 1.95
C ALA A 20 -5.20 21.30 3.34
N THR A 21 -5.09 19.99 3.60
CA THR A 21 -4.69 19.45 4.91
C THR A 21 -3.18 19.49 5.15
N GLY A 22 -2.35 19.32 4.12
CA GLY A 22 -0.88 19.36 4.22
C GLY A 22 -0.32 20.57 4.98
N PRO A 23 -0.63 21.83 4.59
CA PRO A 23 -0.13 23.01 5.30
C PRO A 23 -0.70 23.15 6.72
N LEU A 24 -1.89 22.61 7.00
CA LEU A 24 -2.45 22.58 8.34
C LEU A 24 -1.66 21.63 9.26
N LEU A 25 -1.32 20.45 8.76
CA LEU A 25 -0.50 19.46 9.46
C LEU A 25 0.92 19.97 9.73
N GLU A 26 1.53 20.68 8.77
CA GLU A 26 2.87 21.27 8.93
C GLU A 26 2.88 22.33 10.06
N ARG A 27 1.80 23.12 10.18
CA ARG A 27 1.63 24.10 11.27
C ARG A 27 1.48 23.41 12.63
N TRP A 28 0.81 22.27 12.70
CA TRP A 28 0.60 21.52 13.94
C TRP A 28 1.87 20.80 14.40
N ARG A 29 2.66 20.24 13.46
CA ARG A 29 3.96 19.60 13.73
C ARG A 29 4.99 20.52 14.38
N ARG A 30 4.87 21.84 14.23
CA ARG A 30 5.76 22.83 14.87
C ARG A 30 5.59 22.91 16.39
N ARG A 31 4.51 22.36 16.95
CA ARG A 31 4.29 22.32 18.41
C ARG A 31 4.69 20.95 18.97
N PRO A 32 5.56 20.88 19.99
CA PRO A 32 6.08 19.61 20.52
C PRO A 32 4.96 18.69 21.05
N ALA A 33 3.98 19.23 21.77
CA ALA A 33 2.84 18.45 22.29
C ALA A 33 1.97 17.80 21.19
N LEU A 34 1.80 18.47 20.05
CA LEU A 34 1.01 17.93 18.93
C LEU A 34 1.81 16.92 18.11
N ARG A 35 3.14 17.03 18.09
CA ARG A 35 4.02 16.08 17.39
C ARG A 35 3.92 14.68 17.98
N GLU A 36 3.92 14.55 19.30
CA GLU A 36 3.77 13.25 19.98
C GLU A 36 2.40 12.63 19.70
N THR A 37 1.34 13.44 19.68
CA THR A 37 -0.01 12.97 19.33
C THR A 37 -0.08 12.45 17.89
N LEU A 38 0.53 13.16 16.94
CA LEU A 38 0.59 12.74 15.54
C LEU A 38 1.39 11.44 15.34
N ASP A 39 2.43 11.23 16.15
CA ASP A 39 3.23 10.00 16.11
C ASP A 39 2.44 8.79 16.63
N MET A 40 1.65 8.98 17.70
CA MET A 40 0.72 7.96 18.19
C MET A 40 -0.35 7.58 17.15
N VAL A 41 -0.86 8.57 16.41
CA VAL A 41 -1.79 8.33 15.29
C VAL A 41 -1.11 7.53 14.18
N ASN A 42 0.14 7.86 13.84
CA ASN A 42 0.91 7.09 12.86
C ASN A 42 1.13 5.64 13.32
N ALA A 43 1.46 5.42 14.59
CA ALA A 43 1.56 4.08 15.17
C ALA A 43 0.23 3.30 15.08
N ALA A 44 -0.90 3.96 15.33
CA ALA A 44 -2.23 3.35 15.14
C ALA A 44 -2.50 2.97 13.67
N VAL A 45 -2.13 3.84 12.72
CA VAL A 45 -2.26 3.56 11.28
C VAL A 45 -1.41 2.35 10.88
N VAL A 46 -0.16 2.27 11.35
CA VAL A 46 0.70 1.10 11.11
C VAL A 46 0.06 -0.17 11.67
N GLY A 47 -0.49 -0.11 12.89
CA GLY A 47 -1.22 -1.23 13.48
C GLY A 47 -2.41 -1.69 12.63
N VAL A 48 -3.20 -0.75 12.10
CA VAL A 48 -4.32 -1.06 11.19
C VAL A 48 -3.83 -1.69 9.89
N ILE A 49 -2.78 -1.14 9.28
CA ILE A 49 -2.18 -1.70 8.05
C ILE A 49 -1.75 -3.15 8.29
N VAL A 50 -1.02 -3.41 9.38
CA VAL A 50 -0.59 -4.77 9.76
C VAL A 50 -1.80 -5.70 9.95
N ALA A 51 -2.83 -5.24 10.67
CA ALA A 51 -4.04 -6.03 10.88
C ALA A 51 -4.75 -6.38 9.57
N VAL A 52 -4.84 -5.44 8.63
CA VAL A 52 -5.40 -5.66 7.30
C VAL A 52 -4.55 -6.65 6.51
N VAL A 53 -3.21 -6.48 6.51
CA VAL A 53 -2.29 -7.41 5.84
C VAL A 53 -2.48 -8.84 6.37
N LEU A 54 -2.51 -9.02 7.70
CA LEU A 54 -2.72 -10.33 8.32
C LEU A 54 -4.07 -10.95 7.96
N ARG A 55 -5.13 -10.14 7.81
CA ARG A 55 -6.43 -10.62 7.33
C ARG A 55 -6.43 -11.01 5.85
N LEU A 56 -5.60 -10.38 5.03
CA LEU A 56 -5.49 -10.70 3.61
C LEU A 56 -4.64 -11.97 3.36
N VAL A 57 -3.74 -12.36 4.27
CA VAL A 57 -2.86 -13.52 4.07
C VAL A 57 -3.65 -14.79 3.72
N PRO A 58 -4.66 -15.25 4.48
CA PRO A 58 -5.40 -16.47 4.14
C PRO A 58 -6.17 -16.37 2.83
N ALA A 59 -6.65 -15.18 2.47
CA ALA A 59 -7.34 -14.94 1.21
C ALA A 59 -6.37 -14.93 0.01
N ALA A 60 -5.12 -14.53 0.23
CA ALA A 60 -4.07 -14.51 -0.78
C ALA A 60 -3.37 -15.87 -0.96
N THR A 61 -3.26 -16.68 0.10
CA THR A 61 -2.58 -17.97 0.09
C THR A 61 -3.57 -19.14 0.05
N GLY A 62 -4.37 -19.20 -1.02
CA GLY A 62 -5.36 -20.27 -1.21
C GLY A 62 -4.77 -21.67 -1.44
N GLY A 63 -3.48 -21.76 -1.79
CA GLY A 63 -2.78 -23.02 -2.05
C GLY A 63 -1.27 -22.95 -1.81
N PRO A 64 -0.57 -24.09 -1.96
CA PRO A 64 0.87 -24.20 -1.66
C PRO A 64 1.75 -23.39 -2.63
N PHE A 65 1.30 -23.17 -3.86
CA PHE A 65 2.01 -22.37 -4.85
C PHE A 65 1.93 -20.87 -4.54
N GLU A 66 0.75 -20.38 -4.14
CA GLU A 66 0.52 -18.99 -3.76
C GLU A 66 1.29 -18.64 -2.49
N ALA A 67 1.37 -19.57 -1.53
CA ALA A 67 2.21 -19.44 -0.35
C ALA A 67 3.71 -19.36 -0.70
N ALA A 68 4.19 -20.23 -1.60
CA ALA A 68 5.57 -20.21 -2.07
C ALA A 68 5.90 -18.92 -2.84
N LEU A 69 4.98 -18.44 -3.68
CA LEU A 69 5.11 -17.19 -4.42
C LEU A 69 5.14 -15.99 -3.48
N ALA A 70 4.25 -15.95 -2.48
CA ALA A 70 4.24 -14.90 -1.46
C ALA A 70 5.54 -14.86 -0.65
N ALA A 71 6.07 -16.02 -0.26
CA ALA A 71 7.34 -16.13 0.44
C ALA A 71 8.53 -15.69 -0.44
N ALA A 72 8.56 -16.12 -1.72
CA ALA A 72 9.58 -15.72 -2.67
C ALA A 72 9.55 -14.22 -2.96
N ALA A 73 8.35 -13.63 -3.13
CA ALA A 73 8.17 -12.20 -3.31
C ALA A 73 8.62 -11.41 -2.06
N GLY A 74 8.25 -11.87 -0.86
CA GLY A 74 8.69 -11.27 0.40
C GLY A 74 10.22 -11.30 0.55
N LEU A 75 10.84 -12.45 0.26
CA LEU A 75 12.29 -12.61 0.25
C LEU A 75 12.98 -11.74 -0.80
N ALA A 76 12.41 -11.61 -2.01
CA ALA A 76 12.97 -10.76 -3.05
C ALA A 76 12.98 -9.28 -2.65
N VAL A 77 11.93 -8.80 -1.98
CA VAL A 77 11.87 -7.42 -1.46
C VAL A 77 12.87 -7.23 -0.32
N TRP A 78 12.92 -8.16 0.64
CA TRP A 78 13.77 -8.02 1.83
C TRP A 78 15.26 -8.26 1.58
N ALA A 79 15.61 -9.30 0.81
CA ALA A 79 16.99 -9.75 0.64
C ALA A 79 17.66 -9.17 -0.61
N LEU A 80 16.91 -8.95 -1.69
CA LEU A 80 17.46 -8.43 -2.96
C LEU A 80 17.19 -6.92 -3.15
N GLY A 81 16.41 -6.28 -2.26
CA GLY A 81 16.08 -4.87 -2.37
C GLY A 81 15.33 -4.51 -3.66
N VAL A 82 14.65 -5.49 -4.27
CA VAL A 82 13.98 -5.32 -5.56
C VAL A 82 12.83 -4.33 -5.38
N PRO A 83 12.67 -3.34 -6.29
CA PRO A 83 11.55 -2.42 -6.20
C PRO A 83 10.23 -3.19 -6.25
N GLY A 84 9.29 -2.82 -5.38
CA GLY A 84 7.99 -3.49 -5.28
C GLY A 84 7.25 -3.57 -6.61
N THR A 85 7.46 -2.61 -7.52
CA THR A 85 6.87 -2.64 -8.87
C THR A 85 7.33 -3.84 -9.70
N ALA A 86 8.62 -4.20 -9.65
CA ALA A 86 9.15 -5.34 -10.39
C ALA A 86 8.70 -6.66 -9.78
N VAL A 87 8.62 -6.75 -8.45
CA VAL A 87 8.10 -7.93 -7.76
C VAL A 87 6.61 -8.14 -8.07
N MET A 88 5.82 -7.07 -8.10
CA MET A 88 4.40 -7.12 -8.47
C MET A 88 4.20 -7.54 -9.93
N ALA A 89 5.01 -7.01 -10.86
CA ALA A 89 4.95 -7.40 -12.27
C ALA A 89 5.29 -8.89 -12.48
N ALA A 90 6.33 -9.39 -11.80
CA ALA A 90 6.72 -10.80 -11.86
C ALA A 90 5.65 -11.73 -11.25
N ALA A 91 5.09 -11.35 -10.09
CA ALA A 91 4.02 -12.11 -9.45
C ALA A 91 2.74 -12.14 -10.30
N ALA A 92 2.38 -11.01 -10.92
CA ALA A 92 1.25 -10.95 -11.85
C ALA A 92 1.45 -11.83 -13.08
N GLY A 93 2.67 -11.85 -13.64
CA GLY A 93 3.04 -12.75 -14.74
C GLY A 93 2.91 -14.23 -14.36
N ALA A 94 3.44 -14.61 -13.19
CA ALA A 94 3.33 -15.98 -12.68
C ALA A 94 1.87 -16.42 -12.47
N GLY A 95 1.02 -15.52 -11.96
CA GLY A 95 -0.41 -15.76 -11.78
C GLY A 95 -1.17 -15.95 -13.10
N LEU A 96 -0.88 -15.13 -14.12
CA LEU A 96 -1.50 -15.26 -15.45
C LEU A 96 -1.12 -16.55 -16.17
N VAL A 97 0.13 -16.99 -16.03
CA VAL A 97 0.57 -18.27 -16.62
C VAL A 97 -0.20 -19.44 -15.98
N ARG A 98 -0.46 -19.38 -14.67
CA ARG A 98 -1.24 -20.41 -13.98
C ARG A 98 -2.73 -20.36 -14.29
N SER A 99 -3.33 -19.19 -14.53
CA SER A 99 -4.76 -19.08 -14.81
C SER A 99 -5.14 -19.56 -16.22
N VAL A 100 -4.17 -19.69 -17.13
CA VAL A 100 -4.38 -20.20 -18.50
C VAL A 100 -4.08 -21.70 -18.62
N LEU A 101 -3.36 -22.30 -17.67
CA LEU A 101 -3.02 -23.74 -17.59
C LEU A 101 -4.00 -24.51 -16.70
#